data_AF-A0A0E4HBM3-F1
#
_entry.id   AF-A0A0E4HBM3-F1
#
_cell.length_a   1.000
_cell.length_b   1.000
_cell.length_c   1.000
_cell.angle_alpha   90.00
_cell.angle_beta   90.00
_cell.angle_gamma   90.00
#
_symmetry.space_group_name_H-M   'P 1'
#
loop_
_entity.id
_entity.type
_entity.pdbx_description
1 polymer ?
#
loop_
_entity_poly.entity_id
_entity_poly.type
_entity_poly.pdbx_seq_one_letter_code
_entity_poly.pdbx_strand_id
1 'polypeptide(L)'
;MFGHEKLLALSIDAEFEDAQIIAYKFFFRNMNELLMNAEDEILKYYLEVIEEYRERLGEKFADKMAPVISNKEELSKLIEPKRLLFPMVFDERVRQVGLLLESTWEPEHGLAVKFEDEKIVEVGYQDIVL
;
A
#
# COMPACT_ATOMS: atom_id res chain seq x y z
N MET A 1 0.81 11.50 -0.03
CA MET A 1 0.38 10.59 1.06
C MET A 1 0.92 11.14 2.37
N PHE A 2 0.13 11.14 3.44
CA PHE A 2 0.41 11.73 4.74
C PHE A 2 0.79 13.22 4.68
N GLY A 3 0.16 13.98 3.78
CA GLY A 3 0.51 15.39 3.55
C GLY A 3 1.87 15.63 2.88
N HIS A 4 2.56 14.57 2.43
CA HIS A 4 3.84 14.66 1.74
C HIS A 4 3.72 14.35 0.24
N GLU A 5 4.43 15.14 -0.57
CA GLU A 5 4.69 14.82 -1.97
C GLU A 5 5.81 13.78 -2.08
N LYS A 6 5.61 12.78 -2.95
CA LYS A 6 6.55 11.68 -3.19
C LYS A 6 6.60 11.38 -4.68
N LEU A 7 7.80 11.16 -5.20
CA LEU A 7 7.99 10.62 -6.56
C LEU A 7 7.90 9.11 -6.48
N LEU A 8 7.00 8.51 -7.27
CA LEU A 8 6.79 7.07 -7.31
C LEU A 8 7.22 6.53 -8.68
N ALA A 9 7.75 5.31 -8.68
CA ALA A 9 7.88 4.55 -9.90
C ALA A 9 6.49 4.12 -10.39
N LEU A 10 6.22 4.32 -11.67
CA LEU A 10 5.07 3.75 -12.34
C LEU A 10 5.55 2.50 -13.10
N SER A 11 5.06 1.33 -12.73
CA SER A 11 5.42 0.07 -13.39
C SER A 11 4.25 -0.48 -14.19
N ILE A 12 4.58 -1.00 -15.38
CA ILE A 12 3.65 -1.57 -16.34
C ILE A 12 4.34 -2.82 -16.89
N ASP A 13 3.61 -3.94 -16.94
CA ASP A 13 4.20 -5.24 -17.32
C ASP A 13 4.40 -5.40 -18.84
N ALA A 14 3.79 -4.55 -19.68
CA ALA A 14 3.86 -4.58 -21.14
C ALA A 14 3.40 -3.25 -21.79
N GLU A 15 2.99 -3.29 -23.07
CA GLU A 15 2.15 -2.23 -23.65
C GLU A 15 0.81 -2.17 -22.88
N PHE A 16 0.29 -0.95 -22.70
CA PHE A 16 -0.95 -0.76 -21.96
C PHE A 16 -2.14 -1.45 -22.66
N GLU A 17 -2.78 -2.37 -21.95
CA GLU A 17 -4.12 -2.81 -22.31
C GLU A 17 -5.16 -1.74 -21.95
N ASP A 18 -6.30 -1.74 -22.65
CA ASP A 18 -7.36 -0.75 -22.44
C ASP A 18 -7.82 -0.70 -20.97
N ALA A 19 -7.90 -1.86 -20.30
CA ALA A 19 -8.24 -1.95 -18.88
C ALA A 19 -7.25 -1.19 -17.98
N GLN A 20 -5.94 -1.31 -18.22
CA GLN A 20 -4.90 -0.60 -17.46
C GLN A 20 -4.97 0.91 -17.71
N ILE A 21 -5.24 1.35 -18.95
CA ILE A 21 -5.41 2.78 -19.28
C ILE A 21 -6.62 3.35 -18.53
N ILE A 22 -7.73 2.60 -18.50
CA ILE A 22 -8.94 3.01 -17.79
C ILE A 22 -8.66 3.07 -16.29
N ALA A 23 -8.07 2.04 -15.69
CA ALA A 23 -7.71 2.02 -14.28
C ALA A 23 -6.80 3.21 -13.90
N TYR A 24 -5.79 3.49 -14.72
CA TYR A 24 -4.93 4.67 -14.57
C TYR A 24 -5.74 5.98 -14.52
N LYS A 25 -6.60 6.22 -15.52
CA LYS A 25 -7.39 7.45 -15.60
C LYS A 25 -8.31 7.63 -14.41
N PHE A 26 -8.96 6.56 -13.94
CA PHE A 26 -9.89 6.63 -12.82
C PHE A 26 -9.17 6.76 -11.48
N PHE A 27 -8.04 6.06 -11.29
CA PHE A 27 -7.22 6.23 -10.09
C PHE A 27 -6.76 7.68 -9.96
N PHE A 28 -6.16 8.25 -11.00
CA PHE A 28 -5.65 9.63 -10.94
C PHE A 28 -6.76 10.67 -10.81
N ARG A 29 -7.97 10.39 -11.29
CA ARG A 29 -9.15 11.26 -11.07
C ARG A 29 -9.56 11.32 -9.59
N ASN A 30 -9.42 10.22 -8.86
CA ASN A 30 -9.86 10.08 -7.47
C ASN A 30 -8.69 9.96 -6.48
N MET A 31 -7.46 10.26 -6.92
CA MET A 31 -6.23 9.89 -6.22
C MET A 31 -6.17 10.40 -4.78
N ASN A 32 -6.59 11.65 -4.55
CA ASN A 32 -6.52 12.23 -3.20
C ASN A 32 -7.39 11.47 -2.21
N GLU A 33 -8.63 11.15 -2.59
CA GLU A 33 -9.55 10.38 -1.74
C GLU A 33 -9.05 8.95 -1.53
N LEU A 34 -8.59 8.30 -2.61
CA LEU A 34 -8.06 6.93 -2.54
C LEU A 34 -6.84 6.82 -1.63
N LEU A 35 -5.91 7.79 -1.72
CA LEU A 35 -4.73 7.82 -0.86
C LEU A 35 -5.10 8.11 0.59
N MET A 36 -6.05 9.01 0.85
CA MET A 36 -6.53 9.25 2.23
C MET A 36 -7.14 7.99 2.85
N ASN A 37 -7.98 7.28 2.09
CA ASN A 37 -8.55 6.01 2.54
C ASN A 37 -7.47 4.94 2.76
N ALA A 38 -6.44 4.91 1.90
CA ALA A 38 -5.33 3.98 2.05
C ALA A 38 -4.51 4.27 3.32
N GLU A 39 -4.31 5.52 3.68
CA GLU A 39 -3.64 5.89 4.93
C GLU A 39 -4.39 5.37 6.16
N ASP A 40 -5.73 5.42 6.14
CA ASP A 40 -6.57 4.93 7.22
C ASP A 40 -6.55 3.38 7.31
N GLU A 41 -6.68 2.69 6.17
CA GLU A 41 -6.64 1.22 6.13
C GLU A 41 -5.25 0.65 6.46
N ILE A 42 -4.15 1.32 6.09
CA ILE A 42 -2.81 0.89 6.51
C ILE A 42 -2.63 1.04 8.02
N LEU A 43 -3.10 2.15 8.62
CA LEU A 43 -3.02 2.32 10.08
C LEU A 43 -3.79 1.22 10.79
N LYS A 44 -4.99 0.91 10.30
CA LYS A 44 -5.80 -0.19 10.82
C LYS A 44 -5.06 -1.53 10.70
N TYR A 45 -4.55 -1.88 9.52
CA TYR A 45 -3.77 -3.09 9.29
C TYR A 45 -2.58 -3.19 10.23
N TYR A 46 -1.80 -2.11 10.37
CA TYR A 46 -0.67 -2.05 11.28
C TYR A 46 -1.08 -2.41 12.71
N LEU A 47 -2.11 -1.76 13.24
CA LEU A 47 -2.59 -1.99 14.61
C LEU A 47 -3.13 -3.42 14.83
N GLU A 48 -3.63 -4.06 13.78
CA GLU A 48 -4.10 -5.45 13.82
C GLU A 48 -2.94 -6.46 13.93
N VAL A 49 -1.81 -6.20 13.24
CA VAL A 49 -0.70 -7.17 13.14
C VAL A 49 0.47 -6.87 14.08
N ILE A 50 0.54 -5.67 14.66
CA ILE A 50 1.77 -5.16 15.28
C ILE A 50 2.27 -6.01 16.45
N GLU A 51 1.37 -6.52 17.30
CA GLU A 51 1.77 -7.30 18.47
C GLU A 51 2.48 -8.60 18.07
N GLU A 52 2.00 -9.29 17.03
CA GLU A 52 2.65 -10.50 16.51
C GLU A 52 4.06 -10.18 15.98
N TYR A 53 4.22 -9.07 15.26
CA TYR A 53 5.52 -8.61 14.79
C TYR A 53 6.47 -8.28 15.94
N ARG A 54 5.98 -7.59 16.97
CA ARG A 54 6.77 -7.23 18.15
C ARG A 54 7.25 -8.47 18.89
N GLU A 55 6.40 -9.49 19.05
CA GLU A 55 6.78 -10.78 19.63
C GLU A 55 7.88 -11.48 18.84
N ARG A 56 7.77 -11.51 17.50
CA ARG A 56 8.76 -12.13 16.60
C ARG A 56 10.11 -11.41 16.59
N LEU A 57 10.10 -10.07 16.66
CA LEU A 57 11.30 -9.23 16.67
C LEU A 57 12.06 -9.28 18.00
N GLY A 58 11.33 -9.51 19.10
CA GLY A 58 11.84 -9.49 20.47
C GLY A 58 12.18 -8.07 20.95
N GLU A 59 12.34 -7.93 22.27
CA GLU A 59 12.50 -6.64 22.97
C GLU A 59 13.58 -5.73 22.39
N LYS A 60 14.66 -6.32 21.86
CA LYS A 60 15.80 -5.57 21.30
C LYS A 60 15.44 -4.77 20.04
N PHE A 61 14.51 -5.27 19.22
CA PHE A 61 14.21 -4.70 17.90
C PHE A 61 12.78 -4.18 17.78
N ALA A 62 11.84 -4.65 18.62
CA ALA A 62 10.43 -4.29 18.57
C ALA A 62 10.21 -2.77 18.50
N ASP A 63 10.78 -2.00 19.43
CA ASP A 63 10.55 -0.54 19.47
C ASP A 63 11.20 0.23 18.31
N LYS A 64 12.18 -0.36 17.62
CA LYS A 64 12.84 0.26 16.47
C LYS A 64 12.11 -0.03 15.16
N MET A 65 11.69 -1.26 14.96
CA MET A 65 11.13 -1.75 13.69
C MET A 65 9.60 -1.66 13.67
N ALA A 66 8.98 -1.83 14.84
CA ALA A 66 7.56 -2.06 15.06
C ALA A 66 7.07 -1.26 16.31
N PRO A 67 7.27 0.08 16.37
CA PRO A 67 6.93 0.87 17.55
C PRO A 67 5.43 0.91 17.81
N VAL A 68 5.02 0.99 19.08
CA VAL A 68 3.61 1.24 19.42
C VAL A 68 3.24 2.66 19.02
N ILE A 69 2.32 2.81 18.09
CA ILE A 69 1.84 4.09 17.55
C ILE A 69 0.31 4.14 17.59
N SER A 70 -0.25 5.33 17.42
CA SER A 70 -1.72 5.52 17.50
C SER A 70 -2.32 6.35 16.37
N ASN A 71 -1.49 6.93 15.51
CA ASN A 71 -1.95 7.87 14.49
C ASN A 71 -1.14 7.80 13.20
N LYS A 72 -1.70 8.44 12.16
CA LYS A 72 -1.15 8.48 10.80
C LYS A 72 0.18 9.24 10.69
N GLU A 73 0.43 10.23 11.55
CA GLU A 73 1.68 10.99 11.53
C GLU A 73 2.86 10.13 12.00
N GLU A 74 2.63 9.24 12.96
CA GLU A 74 3.63 8.28 13.38
C GLU A 74 3.84 7.18 12.34
N LEU A 75 2.75 6.66 11.76
CA LEU A 75 2.80 5.66 10.69
C LEU A 75 3.59 6.13 9.48
N SER A 76 3.49 7.40 9.09
CA SER A 76 4.19 7.96 7.92
C SER A 76 5.72 7.85 8.00
N LYS A 77 6.26 7.64 9.20
CA LYS A 77 7.70 7.43 9.46
C LYS A 77 8.13 5.97 9.30
N LEU A 78 7.17 5.05 9.28
CA LEU A 78 7.38 3.61 9.23
C LEU A 78 7.16 3.03 7.83
N ILE A 79 6.49 3.77 6.95
CA ILE A 79 6.22 3.32 5.59
C ILE A 79 6.75 4.30 4.55
N GLU A 80 7.14 3.76 3.40
CA GLU A 80 7.58 4.55 2.27
C GLU A 80 6.90 4.04 0.99
N PRO A 81 5.98 4.82 0.40
CA PRO A 81 5.41 4.49 -0.90
C PRO A 81 6.52 4.47 -1.96
N LYS A 82 6.60 3.39 -2.75
CA LYS A 82 7.64 3.21 -3.78
C LYS A 82 7.08 3.15 -5.18
N ARG A 83 5.93 2.49 -5.37
CA ARG A 83 5.44 2.16 -6.71
C ARG A 83 3.93 2.16 -6.80
N LEU A 84 3.42 2.61 -7.94
CA LEU A 84 2.07 2.29 -8.40
C LEU A 84 2.18 1.23 -9.49
N LEU A 85 1.42 0.15 -9.33
CA LEU A 85 1.32 -0.96 -10.26
C LEU A 85 -0.08 -0.96 -10.88
N PHE A 86 -0.13 -1.03 -12.20
CA PHE A 86 -1.36 -1.25 -12.97
C PHE A 86 -1.23 -2.63 -13.62
N PRO A 87 -1.62 -3.71 -12.94
CA PRO A 87 -1.40 -5.06 -13.42
C PRO A 87 -2.30 -5.38 -14.62
N MET A 88 -1.93 -6.38 -15.40
CA MET A 88 -2.89 -7.02 -16.32
C MET A 88 -3.96 -7.74 -15.51
N VAL A 89 -5.21 -7.65 -15.93
CA VAL A 89 -6.36 -8.23 -15.23
C VAL A 89 -7.01 -9.32 -16.07
N PHE A 90 -7.46 -10.41 -15.43
CA PHE A 90 -8.20 -11.46 -16.13
C PHE A 90 -9.61 -11.01 -16.55
N ASP A 91 -10.26 -10.16 -15.73
CA ASP A 91 -11.53 -9.52 -16.06
C ASP A 91 -11.29 -8.05 -16.38
N GLU A 92 -11.32 -7.70 -17.67
CA GLU A 92 -11.13 -6.34 -18.18
C GLU A 92 -12.15 -5.32 -17.63
N ARG A 93 -13.22 -5.77 -16.96
CA ARG A 93 -14.21 -4.89 -16.30
C ARG A 93 -13.71 -4.36 -14.97
N VAL A 94 -12.73 -5.03 -14.35
CA VAL A 94 -12.19 -4.65 -13.04
C VAL A 94 -11.04 -3.68 -13.23
N ARG A 95 -11.16 -2.49 -12.64
CA ARG A 95 -10.06 -1.52 -12.58
C ARG A 95 -9.20 -1.81 -11.37
N GLN A 96 -8.09 -2.52 -11.58
CA GLN A 96 -7.17 -2.89 -10.51
C GLN A 96 -5.96 -1.95 -10.44
N VAL A 97 -5.58 -1.55 -9.22
CA VAL A 97 -4.36 -0.78 -8.95
C VAL A 97 -3.71 -1.31 -7.68
N GLY A 98 -2.39 -1.44 -7.70
CA GLY A 98 -1.58 -1.72 -6.52
C GLY A 98 -0.76 -0.51 -6.11
N LEU A 99 -0.84 -0.11 -4.84
CA LEU A 99 0.12 0.80 -4.21
C LEU A 99 1.11 -0.03 -3.40
N LEU A 100 2.38 -0.05 -3.81
CA LEU A 100 3.45 -0.77 -3.12
C LEU A 100 4.23 0.18 -2.22
N LEU A 101 4.44 -0.24 -0.98
CA LEU A 101 5.15 0.48 0.06
C LEU A 101 6.21 -0.42 0.71
N GLU A 102 7.33 0.16 1.08
CA GLU A 102 8.23 -0.44 2.06
C GLU A 102 7.71 -0.15 3.47
N SER A 103 8.02 -1.03 4.42
CA SER A 103 7.68 -0.87 5.83
C SER A 103 8.85 -1.25 6.73
N THR A 104 8.95 -0.64 7.91
CA THR A 104 10.02 -0.96 8.87
C THR A 104 9.82 -2.28 9.58
N TRP A 105 8.57 -2.73 9.77
CA TRP A 105 8.26 -3.96 10.51
C TRP A 105 8.30 -5.21 9.63
N GLU A 106 8.10 -5.05 8.31
CA GLU A 106 8.18 -6.12 7.31
C GLU A 106 9.07 -5.67 6.12
N PRO A 107 10.40 -5.66 6.31
CA PRO A 107 11.34 -5.22 5.27
C PRO A 107 11.55 -6.24 4.14
N GLU A 108 11.17 -7.51 4.34
CA GLU A 108 11.38 -8.57 3.34
C GLU A 108 10.26 -8.59 2.29
N HIS A 109 9.00 -8.50 2.73
CA HIS A 109 7.83 -8.62 1.85
C HIS A 109 7.18 -7.26 1.51
N GLY A 110 7.49 -6.22 2.29
CA GLY A 110 6.87 -4.90 2.14
C GLY A 110 5.36 -4.92 2.40
N LEU A 111 4.68 -3.86 1.98
CA LEU A 111 3.24 -3.69 2.12
C LEU A 111 2.62 -3.29 0.77
N ALA A 112 1.42 -3.78 0.50
CA ALA A 112 0.60 -3.40 -0.64
C ALA A 112 -0.80 -2.97 -0.20
N VAL A 113 -1.36 -1.99 -0.90
CA VAL A 113 -2.79 -1.67 -0.87
C VAL A 113 -3.35 -1.93 -2.26
N LYS A 114 -4.37 -2.78 -2.32
CA LYS A 114 -5.04 -3.14 -3.56
C LYS A 114 -6.37 -2.42 -3.70
N PHE A 115 -6.51 -1.75 -4.83
CA PHE A 115 -7.75 -1.10 -5.23
C PHE A 115 -8.41 -1.90 -6.34
N GLU A 116 -9.70 -2.13 -6.22
CA GLU A 116 -10.57 -2.60 -7.31
C GLU A 116 -11.77 -1.66 -7.41
N ASP A 117 -12.01 -1.12 -8.61
CA ASP A 117 -13.10 -0.17 -8.88
C ASP A 117 -13.12 1.01 -7.87
N GLU A 118 -11.95 1.60 -7.64
CA GLU A 118 -11.72 2.72 -6.72
C GLU A 118 -12.10 2.42 -5.26
N LYS A 119 -12.08 1.15 -4.85
CA LYS A 119 -12.25 0.72 -3.46
C LYS A 119 -11.08 -0.11 -3.01
N ILE A 120 -10.66 0.07 -1.76
CA ILE A 120 -9.66 -0.79 -1.13
C ILE A 120 -10.33 -2.14 -0.86
N VAL A 121 -9.78 -3.20 -1.44
CA VAL A 121 -10.25 -4.57 -1.21
C VAL A 121 -9.31 -5.35 -0.29
N GLU A 122 -8.04 -4.94 -0.21
CA GLU A 122 -7.04 -5.65 0.59
C GLU A 122 -5.83 -4.75 0.95
N VAL A 123 -5.30 -4.97 2.15
CA VAL A 123 -4.00 -4.47 2.63
C VAL A 123 -3.23 -5.67 3.18
N GLY A 124 -1.99 -5.85 2.72
CA GLY A 124 -1.19 -7.04 3.06
C GLY A 124 0.18 -7.02 2.38
N TYR A 125 0.86 -8.17 2.30
CA TYR A 125 2.19 -8.24 1.69
C TYR A 125 2.16 -8.08 0.17
N GLN A 126 3.23 -7.52 -0.40
CA GLN A 126 3.29 -7.23 -1.83
C GLN A 126 3.18 -8.48 -2.71
N ASP A 127 3.68 -9.62 -2.25
CA ASP A 127 3.74 -10.91 -2.95
C ASP A 127 2.47 -11.77 -2.82
N ILE A 128 1.57 -11.40 -1.90
CA ILE A 128 0.30 -12.10 -1.68
C ILE A 128 -0.86 -11.34 -2.35
N VAL A 129 -0.84 -10.02 -2.22
CA VAL A 129 -1.98 -9.17 -2.57
C VAL A 129 -2.05 -8.89 -4.08
N LEU A 130 -0.90 -8.82 -4.77
CA LEU A 130 -0.77 -8.36 -6.16
C LEU A 130 -0.12 -9.39 -7.08
#